data_AF-A0A9D2RVA8-F1
#
_entry.id   AF-A0A9D2RVA8-F1
#
_cell.length_a   1.000
_cell.length_b   1.000
_cell.length_c   1.000
_cell.angle_alpha   90.00
_cell.angle_beta   90.00
_cell.angle_gamma   90.00
#
_symmetry.space_group_name_H-M   'P 1'
#
loop_
_entity.id
_entity.type
_entity.pdbx_description
1 polymer ?
#
loop_
_entity_poly.entity_id
_entity_poly.type
_entity_poly.pdbx_seq_one_letter_code
_entity_poly.pdbx_strand_id
1 'polypeptide(L)' 'MDEKRLEAFEKMLQAVQKEYKEILAKMDELKAKGRVKSATYQQLMGRKLMYQNMLSLYELYGLIDGN' A
#
# COMPACT_ATOMS: atom_id res chain seq x y z
N MET A 1 -19.21 -16.03 -14.22
CA MET A 1 -18.61 -14.71 -14.51
C MET A 1 -18.09 -14.08 -13.23
N ASP A 2 -18.74 -14.30 -12.09
CA ASP A 2 -18.36 -13.71 -10.80
C ASP A 2 -17.05 -14.24 -10.22
N GLU A 3 -16.71 -15.52 -10.42
CA GLU A 3 -15.47 -16.11 -9.90
C GLU A 3 -14.20 -15.47 -10.49
N LYS A 4 -14.17 -15.20 -11.81
CA LYS A 4 -13.01 -14.53 -12.44
C LYS A 4 -12.85 -13.10 -11.95
N ARG A 5 -13.97 -12.39 -11.73
CA ARG A 5 -13.96 -11.03 -11.18
C ARG A 5 -13.50 -11.04 -9.72
N LEU A 6 -13.95 -12.01 -8.93
CA LEU A 6 -13.52 -12.20 -7.55
C LEU A 6 -12.03 -12.52 -7.48
N GLU A 7 -11.53 -13.44 -8.30
CA GLU A 7 -10.10 -13.78 -8.34
C GLU A 7 -9.24 -12.56 -8.72
N ALA A 8 -9.67 -11.75 -9.69
CA ALA A 8 -8.99 -10.52 -10.05
C ALA A 8 -8.99 -9.50 -8.90
N PHE A 9 -10.09 -9.43 -8.13
CA PHE A 9 -10.20 -8.58 -6.96
C PHE A 9 -9.26 -9.03 -5.84
N GLU A 10 -9.22 -10.32 -5.51
CA GLU A 10 -8.33 -10.89 -4.51
C GLU A 10 -6.84 -10.64 -4.87
N LYS A 11 -6.48 -10.83 -6.13
CA LYS A 11 -5.11 -10.53 -6.62
C LYS A 11 -4.79 -9.04 -6.47
N MET A 12 -5.73 -8.16 -6.76
CA MET A 12 -5.55 -6.72 -6.60
C MET A 12 -5.39 -6.35 -5.12
N LEU A 13 -6.23 -6.89 -4.23
CA LEU A 13 -6.14 -6.67 -2.79
C LEU A 13 -4.77 -7.07 -2.22
N GLN A 14 -4.28 -8.26 -2.59
CA GLN A 14 -2.95 -8.73 -2.20
C GLN A 14 -1.84 -7.82 -2.74
N ALA A 15 -1.95 -7.38 -3.99
CA ALA A 15 -0.97 -6.47 -4.59
C ALA A 15 -0.92 -5.12 -3.84
N VAL A 16 -2.06 -4.58 -3.43
CA VAL A 16 -2.16 -3.33 -2.67
C VAL A 16 -1.48 -3.45 -1.31
N GLN A 17 -1.75 -4.53 -0.56
CA GLN A 17 -1.11 -4.79 0.72
C GLN A 17 0.41 -4.96 0.57
N LYS A 18 0.85 -5.68 -0.46
CA LYS A 18 2.27 -5.87 -0.77
C LYS A 18 2.97 -4.56 -1.11
N GLU A 19 2.41 -3.78 -2.03
CA GLU A 19 2.96 -2.47 -2.42
C GLU A 19 3.07 -1.53 -1.23
N TYR A 20 2.06 -1.50 -0.35
CA TYR A 20 2.11 -0.69 0.87
C TYR A 20 3.30 -1.08 1.76
N LYS A 21 3.48 -2.38 2.03
CA LYS A 21 4.62 -2.90 2.82
C LYS A 21 5.96 -2.57 2.18
N GLU A 22 6.08 -2.73 0.86
CA GLU A 22 7.32 -2.39 0.14
C GLU A 22 7.64 -0.90 0.18
N ILE A 23 6.63 -0.03 0.08
CA ILE A 23 6.81 1.42 0.21
C ILE A 23 7.35 1.76 1.59
N LEU A 24 6.79 1.17 2.66
CA LEU A 24 7.29 1.40 4.02
C LEU A 24 8.75 0.99 4.16
N ALA A 25 9.11 -0.22 3.69
CA ALA A 25 10.49 -0.71 3.74
C ALA A 25 11.46 0.23 3.00
N LYS A 26 11.12 0.64 1.77
CA LYS A 26 11.94 1.59 0.98
C LYS A 26 12.07 2.95 1.66
N MET A 27 11.00 3.44 2.28
CA MET A 27 11.04 4.70 3.04
C MET A 27 11.94 4.59 4.27
N ASP A 28 11.90 3.47 4.99
CA ASP A 28 12.75 3.25 6.17
C ASP A 28 14.23 3.11 5.80
N GLU A 29 14.55 2.47 4.67
CA GLU A 29 15.91 2.48 4.12
C GLU A 29 16.41 3.91 3.81
N LEU A 30 15.55 4.74 3.21
CA LEU A 30 15.90 6.14 2.90
C LEU A 30 16.06 6.98 4.17
N LYS A 31 15.25 6.73 5.21
CA LYS A 31 15.42 7.36 6.53
C LYS A 31 16.77 6.99 7.15
N ALA A 32 17.11 5.70 7.16
CA ALA A 32 18.39 5.22 7.68
C ALA A 32 19.60 5.84 6.96
N LYS A 33 19.44 6.15 5.66
CA LYS A 33 20.44 6.86 4.83
C LYS A 33 20.39 8.39 4.95
N GLY A 34 19.51 8.96 5.79
CA GLY A 34 19.34 10.42 5.95
C GLY A 34 18.66 11.13 4.78
N ARG A 35 18.00 10.40 3.87
CA ARG A 35 17.47 10.90 2.58
C ARG A 35 15.99 11.28 2.61
N VAL A 36 15.45 11.69 3.74
CA VAL A 36 14.02 12.03 3.92
C VAL A 36 13.54 13.24 3.12
N LYS A 37 14.46 14.14 2.72
CA LYS A 37 14.14 15.32 1.88
C LYS A 37 14.27 15.05 0.38
N SER A 38 14.65 13.84 -0.03
CA SER A 38 14.81 13.49 -1.45
C SER A 38 13.45 13.48 -2.18
N ALA A 39 13.47 13.79 -3.48
CA ALA A 39 12.28 13.68 -4.33
C ALA A 39 11.68 12.27 -4.29
N THR A 40 12.53 11.24 -4.27
CA THR A 40 12.11 9.84 -4.14
C THR A 40 11.35 9.57 -2.85
N TYR A 41 11.81 10.11 -1.71
CA TYR A 41 11.09 9.94 -0.45
C TYR A 41 9.72 10.62 -0.47
N GLN A 42 9.63 11.83 -1.05
CA GLN A 42 8.36 12.56 -1.17
C GLN A 42 7.37 11.82 -2.09
N GLN A 43 7.84 11.27 -3.21
CA GLN A 43 7.03 10.42 -4.10
C GLN A 43 6.53 9.17 -3.36
N LEU A 44 7.40 8.50 -2.59
CA LEU A 44 7.01 7.34 -1.79
C LEU A 44 6.00 7.70 -0.70
N MET A 45 6.14 8.87 -0.06
CA MET A 45 5.17 9.36 0.93
C MET A 45 3.79 9.60 0.31
N GLY A 46 3.73 10.20 -0.88
CA GLY A 46 2.47 10.37 -1.61
C GLY A 46 1.82 9.02 -1.95
N ARG A 47 2.61 8.06 -2.45
CA ARG A 47 2.12 6.69 -2.68
C ARG A 47 1.64 6.03 -1.39
N LYS A 48 2.40 6.13 -0.30
CA LYS A 48 2.02 5.59 1.02
C LYS A 48 0.63 6.05 1.43
N LEU A 49 0.35 7.36 1.33
CA LEU A 49 -0.95 7.93 1.71
C LEU A 49 -2.08 7.38 0.82
N MET A 50 -1.87 7.27 -0.48
CA MET A 50 -2.85 6.69 -1.41
C MET A 50 -3.19 5.24 -1.05
N TYR A 51 -2.18 4.38 -0.84
CA TYR A 51 -2.38 2.99 -0.46
C TYR A 51 -3.01 2.85 0.94
N GLN A 52 -2.60 3.71 1.89
CA GLN A 52 -3.19 3.73 3.23
C GLN A 52 -4.69 4.05 3.16
N ASN A 53 -5.10 5.07 2.42
CA ASN A 53 -6.51 5.41 2.24
C ASN A 53 -7.31 4.25 1.64
N MET A 54 -6.73 3.55 0.65
CA MET A 54 -7.40 2.43 0.02
C MET A 54 -7.54 1.23 0.96
N LEU A 55 -6.49 0.91 1.74
CA LEU A 55 -6.56 -0.12 2.78
C LEU A 55 -7.59 0.24 3.86
N SER A 56 -7.67 1.49 4.30
CA SER A 56 -8.70 1.92 5.26
C SER A 56 -10.12 1.76 4.70
N LEU A 57 -10.33 1.96 3.39
CA LEU A 57 -11.61 1.66 2.77
C LEU A 57 -11.88 0.17 2.76
N TYR A 58 -10.90 -0.67 2.44
CA TYR A 58 -11.08 -2.12 2.46
C TYR A 58 -11.41 -2.65 3.86
N GLU A 59 -10.76 -2.11 4.88
CA GLU A 59 -11.06 -2.41 6.27
C GLU A 59 -12.49 -1.99 6.64
N LEU A 60 -12.91 -0.77 6.26
CA LEU A 60 -14.27 -0.27 6.50
C LEU A 60 -15.35 -1.18 5.91
N TYR A 61 -15.09 -1.80 4.76
CA TYR A 61 -16.01 -2.72 4.10
C TYR A 61 -15.79 -4.20 4.49
N GLY A 62 -14.92 -4.49 5.47
CA GLY A 62 -14.66 -5.85 5.95
C GLY A 62 -13.95 -6.74 4.94
N LEU A 63 -13.25 -6.15 3.96
CA LEU A 63 -12.46 -6.88 2.96
C LEU A 63 -11.10 -7.31 3.51
N ILE A 64 -10.63 -6.63 4.55
CA ILE A 64 -9.42 -6.97 5.30
C ILE A 64 -9.68 -6.74 6.79
N ASP A 65 -9.00 -7.49 7.64
CA ASP A 65 -9.02 -7.25 9.07
C ASP A 65 -8.25 -5.96 9.41
N GLY A 66 -8.75 -5.24 10.41
CA GLY A 66 -8.05 -4.09 10.98
C GLY A 66 -6.75 -4.52 11.65
N ASN A 67 -5.67 -3.80 11.34
CA ASN A 67 -4.32 -4.10 11.78
C ASN A 67 -3.96 -3.44 13.12
#